data_AF-A0A7V2XI71-F1
#
_entry.id   AF-A0A7V2XI71-F1
#
_cell.length_a   1.000
_cell.length_b   1.000
_cell.length_c   1.000
_cell.angle_alpha   90.00
_cell.angle_beta   90.00
_cell.angle_gamma   90.00
#
_symmetry.space_group_name_H-M   'P 1'
#
loop_
_entity.id
_entity.type
_entity.pdbx_description
1 polymer ?
#
loop_
_entity_poly.entity_id
_entity_poly.type
_entity_poly.pdbx_seq_one_letter_code
_entity_poly.pdbx_strand_id
1 'polypeptide(L)'
;MQFSLNFRTVVVLVIVGAVGYYVYQEVFGGLVTNDVAKLMTLHRRSEPAQQTLIKHRIMTVYNSSRDYDTVVRALDSASLTTQALAVAILAEKVERRAVPRLLKMLDDPNRPGLVKEALANAAGTLGIQEAIPRLVELTDKAEEPAVRASAHNALVRLTGAGAQVKFGDAAREQWNMWLRTQRSAGVR
;
A
#
# COMPACT_ATOMS: atom_id res chain seq x y z
N MET A 1 -18.28 49.98 -18.72
CA MET A 1 -18.46 48.91 -19.72
C MET A 1 -19.40 47.87 -19.09
N GLN A 2 -20.68 47.85 -19.45
CA GLN A 2 -21.65 46.87 -18.93
C GLN A 2 -21.63 45.63 -19.83
N PHE A 3 -21.22 44.48 -19.29
CA PHE A 3 -21.36 43.20 -19.97
C PHE A 3 -22.82 42.73 -19.83
N SER A 4 -23.63 42.85 -20.88
CA SER A 4 -24.93 42.21 -20.94
C SER A 4 -24.80 40.84 -21.61
N LEU A 5 -24.96 39.77 -20.83
CA LEU A 5 -25.02 38.41 -21.37
C LEU A 5 -26.43 38.17 -21.92
N ASN A 6 -26.54 37.70 -23.16
CA ASN A 6 -27.84 37.30 -23.70
C ASN A 6 -28.31 35.97 -23.09
N PHE A 7 -29.61 35.71 -23.16
CA PHE A 7 -30.22 34.53 -22.55
C PHE A 7 -29.57 33.21 -22.99
N ARG A 8 -29.20 33.07 -24.27
CA ARG A 8 -28.53 31.86 -24.78
C ARG A 8 -27.17 31.66 -24.11
N THR A 9 -26.38 32.73 -23.97
CA THR A 9 -25.09 32.66 -23.28
C THR A 9 -25.25 32.27 -21.81
N VAL A 10 -26.25 32.82 -21.11
CA VAL A 10 -26.55 32.44 -19.72
C VAL A 10 -26.90 30.96 -19.62
N VAL A 11 -27.76 30.44 -20.50
CA VAL A 11 -28.14 29.01 -20.53
C VAL A 11 -26.93 28.11 -20.75
N VAL A 12 -26.06 28.45 -21.71
CA VAL A 12 -24.83 27.67 -21.98
C VAL A 12 -23.92 27.65 -20.76
N LEU A 13 -23.71 28.79 -20.08
CA LEU A 13 -22.87 28.87 -18.88
C LEU A 13 -23.45 28.04 -17.72
N VAL A 14 -24.77 28.05 -17.53
CA VAL A 14 -25.42 27.22 -16.51
C VAL A 14 -25.25 25.73 -16.81
N ILE A 15 -25.42 25.32 -18.07
CA ILE A 15 -25.21 23.91 -18.46
C ILE A 15 -23.75 23.51 -18.24
N VAL A 16 -22.79 24.30 -18.71
CA VAL A 16 -21.35 24.02 -18.52
C VAL A 16 -20.99 23.98 -17.03
N GLY A 17 -21.51 24.92 -16.24
CA GLY A 17 -21.32 24.94 -14.79
C GLY A 17 -21.92 23.73 -14.09
N ALA A 18 -23.13 23.33 -14.47
CA ALA A 18 -23.81 22.16 -13.90
C ALA A 18 -23.10 20.85 -14.27
N VAL A 19 -22.67 20.70 -15.52
CA VAL A 19 -21.88 19.54 -15.98
C VAL A 19 -20.53 19.53 -15.26
N GLY A 20 -19.85 20.67 -15.19
CA GLY A 20 -18.58 20.79 -14.47
C GLY A 20 -18.72 20.45 -12.98
N TYR A 21 -19.79 20.92 -12.34
CA TYR A 21 -20.10 20.60 -10.95
C TYR A 21 -20.43 19.13 -10.74
N TYR A 22 -21.21 18.52 -11.65
CA TYR A 22 -21.53 17.09 -11.61
C TYR A 22 -20.26 16.24 -11.70
N VAL A 23 -19.42 16.50 -12.70
CA VAL A 23 -18.12 15.82 -12.87
C VAL A 23 -17.24 16.06 -11.64
N TYR A 24 -17.21 17.27 -11.09
CA TYR A 24 -16.48 17.57 -9.87
C TYR A 24 -16.97 16.74 -8.67
N GLN A 25 -18.27 16.63 -8.45
CA GLN A 25 -18.83 15.85 -7.35
C GLN A 25 -18.59 14.35 -7.52
N GLU A 26 -18.68 13.84 -8.74
CA GLU A 26 -18.40 12.44 -9.04
C GLU A 26 -16.94 12.07 -8.76
N VAL A 27 -16.00 12.98 -9.09
CA VAL A 27 -14.57 12.73 -8.92
C VAL A 27 -14.07 13.07 -7.50
N PHE A 28 -14.53 14.17 -6.91
CA PHE A 28 -13.98 14.74 -5.67
C PHE A 28 -14.96 14.81 -4.50
N GLY A 29 -16.26 14.62 -4.72
CA GLY A 29 -17.28 14.79 -3.67
C GLY A 29 -17.04 13.89 -2.46
N GLY A 30 -16.57 12.66 -2.67
CA GLY A 30 -16.21 11.73 -1.61
C GLY A 30 -14.88 12.00 -0.90
N LEU A 31 -14.00 12.82 -1.47
CA LEU A 31 -12.65 13.08 -0.95
C LEU A 31 -12.59 14.17 0.13
N VAL A 32 -13.66 14.96 0.29
CA VAL A 32 -13.69 16.10 1.22
C VAL A 32 -13.73 15.66 2.69
N THR A 33 -14.13 14.41 2.97
CA THR A 33 -14.25 13.90 4.35
C THR A 33 -12.89 13.66 5.03
N ASN A 34 -12.87 13.77 6.36
CA ASN A 34 -11.74 13.37 7.23
C ASN A 34 -11.97 11.99 7.87
N ASP A 35 -13.11 11.35 7.58
CA ASP A 35 -13.47 10.04 8.12
C ASP A 35 -12.79 8.95 7.29
N VAL A 36 -11.75 8.33 7.88
CA VAL A 36 -10.97 7.27 7.23
C VAL A 36 -11.83 6.04 6.91
N ALA A 37 -12.87 5.74 7.68
CA ALA A 37 -13.75 4.60 7.38
C ALA A 37 -14.59 4.84 6.12
N LYS A 38 -15.07 6.08 5.93
CA LYS A 38 -15.76 6.48 4.70
C LYS A 38 -14.80 6.45 3.50
N LEU A 39 -13.58 6.97 3.65
CA LEU A 39 -12.58 6.94 2.59
C LEU A 39 -12.17 5.51 2.21
N MET A 40 -12.01 4.60 3.18
CA MET A 40 -11.74 3.18 2.92
C MET A 40 -12.91 2.51 2.18
N THR A 41 -14.15 2.85 2.54
CA THR A 41 -15.34 2.35 1.85
C THR A 41 -15.42 2.87 0.42
N LEU A 42 -15.07 4.15 0.22
CA LEU A 42 -14.98 4.77 -1.11
C LEU A 42 -13.89 4.11 -1.95
N HIS A 43 -12.68 3.94 -1.41
CA HIS A 43 -11.57 3.26 -2.08
C HIS A 43 -11.96 1.90 -2.65
N ARG A 44 -12.66 1.09 -1.84
CA ARG A 44 -13.13 -0.25 -2.24
C ARG A 44 -14.06 -0.24 -3.45
N ARG A 45 -14.83 0.82 -3.66
CA ARG A 45 -15.85 0.95 -4.72
C ARG A 45 -15.37 1.76 -5.93
N SER A 46 -14.18 2.35 -5.82
CA SER A 46 -13.64 3.26 -6.81
C SER A 46 -12.71 2.56 -7.81
N GLU A 47 -12.66 3.09 -9.02
CA GLU A 47 -11.72 2.70 -10.07
C GLU A 47 -10.25 3.01 -9.69
N PRO A 48 -9.25 2.36 -10.33
CA PRO A 48 -7.84 2.51 -9.95
C PRO A 48 -7.31 3.95 -9.91
N ALA A 49 -7.76 4.81 -10.84
CA ALA A 49 -7.38 6.22 -10.85
C ALA A 49 -7.86 6.96 -9.60
N GLN A 50 -9.11 6.74 -9.18
CA GLN A 50 -9.67 7.32 -7.97
C GLN A 50 -9.05 6.72 -6.70
N GLN A 51 -8.75 5.41 -6.69
CA GLN A 51 -8.09 4.75 -5.57
C GLN A 51 -6.77 5.44 -5.19
N THR A 52 -6.01 5.93 -6.17
CA THR A 52 -4.76 6.67 -5.94
C THR A 52 -5.01 7.99 -5.18
N LEU A 53 -6.02 8.75 -5.59
CA LEU A 53 -6.41 10.00 -4.92
C LEU A 53 -6.91 9.74 -3.50
N ILE A 54 -7.71 8.69 -3.32
CA ILE A 54 -8.25 8.29 -2.02
C ILE A 54 -7.13 7.81 -1.09
N LYS A 55 -6.16 7.04 -1.59
CA LYS A 55 -4.95 6.67 -0.83
C LYS A 55 -4.26 7.93 -0.32
N HIS A 56 -3.97 8.90 -1.21
CA HIS A 56 -3.32 10.15 -0.82
C HIS A 56 -4.13 10.90 0.24
N ARG A 57 -5.45 11.00 0.07
CA ARG A 57 -6.32 11.63 1.05
C ARG A 57 -6.29 10.92 2.40
N ILE A 58 -6.39 9.59 2.45
CA ILE A 58 -6.29 8.83 3.69
C ILE A 58 -4.95 9.10 4.36
N MET A 59 -3.84 9.08 3.62
CA MET A 59 -2.51 9.34 4.18
C MET A 59 -2.38 10.74 4.79
N THR A 60 -3.05 11.75 4.24
CA THR A 60 -2.98 13.12 4.77
C THR A 60 -3.84 13.31 6.03
N VAL A 61 -5.00 12.66 6.10
CA VAL A 61 -5.94 12.84 7.24
C VAL A 61 -5.82 11.78 8.33
N TYR A 62 -5.05 10.70 8.09
CA TYR A 62 -4.89 9.59 9.01
C TYR A 62 -4.34 10.05 10.37
N ASN A 63 -5.04 9.66 11.43
CA ASN A 63 -4.60 9.84 12.80
C ASN A 63 -4.52 8.49 13.52
N SER A 64 -3.32 8.16 14.01
CA SER A 64 -2.99 6.89 14.69
C SER A 64 -3.92 6.56 15.86
N SER A 65 -4.34 7.55 16.65
CA SER A 65 -5.18 7.32 17.83
C SER A 65 -6.63 7.02 17.49
N ARG A 66 -7.13 7.59 16.38
CA ARG A 66 -8.54 7.48 15.97
C ARG A 66 -8.78 6.39 14.95
N ASP A 67 -7.85 6.22 14.01
CA ASP A 67 -8.10 5.51 12.75
C ASP A 67 -7.43 4.13 12.69
N TYR A 68 -6.56 3.80 13.65
CA TYR A 68 -5.81 2.53 13.68
C TYR A 68 -6.72 1.31 13.55
N ASP A 69 -7.76 1.18 14.38
CA ASP A 69 -8.66 0.02 14.35
C ASP A 69 -9.44 -0.08 13.04
N THR A 70 -9.73 1.05 12.39
CA THR A 70 -10.36 1.08 11.07
C THR A 70 -9.43 0.53 9.99
N VAL A 71 -8.15 0.93 10.01
CA VAL A 71 -7.16 0.43 9.06
C VAL A 71 -6.83 -1.04 9.33
N VAL A 72 -6.70 -1.47 10.58
CA VAL A 72 -6.47 -2.88 10.94
C VAL A 72 -7.62 -3.77 10.47
N ARG A 73 -8.88 -3.34 10.64
CA ARG A 73 -10.04 -4.08 10.11
C ARG A 73 -10.01 -4.18 8.57
N ALA A 74 -9.47 -3.19 7.88
CA ALA A 74 -9.37 -3.19 6.42
C ALA A 74 -8.34 -4.20 5.88
N LEU A 75 -7.46 -4.76 6.72
CA LEU A 75 -6.60 -5.91 6.37
C LEU A 75 -7.41 -7.16 6.01
N ASP A 76 -8.66 -7.24 6.48
CA ASP A 76 -9.62 -8.32 6.21
C ASP A 76 -10.68 -7.91 5.16
N SER A 77 -10.46 -6.81 4.43
CA SER A 77 -11.36 -6.38 3.37
C SER A 77 -11.47 -7.41 2.24
N ALA A 78 -12.66 -7.59 1.66
CA ALA A 78 -12.83 -8.43 0.47
C ALA A 78 -12.11 -7.87 -0.78
N SER A 79 -11.74 -6.58 -0.79
CA SER A 79 -11.00 -5.94 -1.87
C SER A 79 -9.50 -6.04 -1.63
N LEU A 80 -8.79 -6.72 -2.55
CA LEU A 80 -7.33 -6.88 -2.48
C LEU A 80 -6.58 -5.54 -2.51
N THR A 81 -7.05 -4.58 -3.30
CA THR A 81 -6.48 -3.23 -3.33
C THR A 81 -6.67 -2.50 -2.00
N THR A 82 -7.81 -2.70 -1.34
CA THR A 82 -8.07 -2.12 0.00
C THR A 82 -7.25 -2.81 1.09
N GLN A 83 -7.03 -4.13 1.01
CA GLN A 83 -6.08 -4.82 1.90
C GLN A 83 -4.66 -4.28 1.72
N ALA A 84 -4.19 -4.16 0.47
CA ALA A 84 -2.86 -3.64 0.16
C ALA A 84 -2.71 -2.17 0.62
N LEU A 85 -3.75 -1.35 0.46
CA LEU A 85 -3.79 0.01 1.01
C LEU A 85 -3.65 0.00 2.53
N ALA A 86 -4.39 -0.86 3.24
CA ALA A 86 -4.30 -0.96 4.69
C ALA A 86 -2.88 -1.32 5.15
N VAL A 87 -2.24 -2.30 4.49
CA VAL A 87 -0.84 -2.66 4.74
C VAL A 87 0.08 -1.46 4.50
N ALA A 88 -0.10 -0.73 3.40
CA ALA A 88 0.70 0.45 3.06
C ALA A 88 0.53 1.58 4.10
N ILE A 89 -0.70 1.86 4.56
CA ILE A 89 -0.94 2.86 5.62
C ILE A 89 -0.20 2.49 6.89
N LEU A 90 -0.32 1.24 7.36
CA LEU A 90 0.34 0.80 8.58
C LEU A 90 1.87 0.88 8.47
N ALA A 91 2.42 0.58 7.30
CA ALA A 91 3.86 0.68 7.05
C ALA A 91 4.35 2.14 6.96
N GLU A 92 3.74 2.96 6.10
CA GLU A 92 4.13 4.35 5.86
C GLU A 92 3.91 5.24 7.10
N LYS A 93 2.94 4.89 7.96
CA LYS A 93 2.69 5.56 9.24
C LYS A 93 3.42 4.92 10.43
N VAL A 94 4.25 3.91 10.18
CA VAL A 94 5.11 3.25 11.16
C VAL A 94 4.30 2.69 12.35
N GLU A 95 3.14 2.11 12.07
CA GLU A 95 2.24 1.51 13.06
C GLU A 95 2.77 0.16 13.55
N ARG A 96 3.78 0.20 14.42
CA ARG A 96 4.44 -1.02 14.95
C ARG A 96 3.49 -1.98 15.67
N ARG A 97 2.37 -1.48 16.20
CA ARG A 97 1.30 -2.30 16.81
C ARG A 97 0.74 -3.35 15.85
N ALA A 98 0.82 -3.12 14.53
CA ALA A 98 0.32 -4.03 13.52
C ALA A 98 1.29 -5.17 13.15
N VAL A 99 2.55 -5.13 13.61
CA VAL A 99 3.60 -6.10 13.22
C VAL A 99 3.17 -7.55 13.39
N PRO A 100 2.58 -7.99 14.53
CA PRO A 100 2.14 -9.39 14.67
C PRO A 100 1.10 -9.79 13.64
N ARG A 101 0.19 -8.87 13.28
CA ARG A 101 -0.86 -9.12 12.30
C ARG A 101 -0.29 -9.20 10.87
N LEU A 102 0.64 -8.30 10.53
CA LEU A 102 1.31 -8.27 9.22
C LEU A 102 2.18 -9.50 9.01
N LEU A 103 2.92 -9.95 10.03
CA LEU A 103 3.69 -11.20 10.00
C LEU A 103 2.78 -12.39 9.70
N LYS A 104 1.69 -12.55 10.46
CA LYS A 104 0.72 -13.64 10.22
C LYS A 104 0.15 -13.63 8.79
N MET A 105 -0.06 -12.45 8.20
CA MET A 105 -0.52 -12.35 6.81
C MET A 105 0.58 -12.71 5.80
N LEU A 106 1.83 -12.34 6.07
CA LEU A 106 2.96 -12.65 5.20
C LEU A 106 3.26 -14.16 5.16
N ASP A 107 3.03 -14.85 6.28
CA ASP A 107 3.20 -16.30 6.40
C ASP A 107 2.12 -17.11 5.68
N ASP A 108 0.97 -16.51 5.35
CA ASP A 108 -0.11 -17.16 4.62
C ASP A 108 0.28 -17.36 3.13
N PRO A 109 0.53 -18.62 2.68
CA PRO A 109 0.98 -18.88 1.31
C PRO A 109 -0.11 -18.62 0.27
N ASN A 110 -1.38 -18.62 0.67
CA ASN A 110 -2.52 -18.47 -0.25
C ASN A 110 -2.88 -17.01 -0.50
N ARG A 111 -2.14 -16.05 0.08
CA ARG A 111 -2.38 -14.63 -0.18
C ARG A 111 -2.11 -14.27 -1.63
N PRO A 112 -2.97 -13.44 -2.26
CA PRO A 112 -2.72 -12.94 -3.62
C PRO A 112 -1.44 -12.10 -3.73
N GLY A 113 -0.80 -12.12 -4.90
CA GLY A 113 0.46 -11.42 -5.16
C GLY A 113 0.46 -9.95 -4.78
N LEU A 114 -0.60 -9.21 -5.12
CA LEU A 114 -0.74 -7.79 -4.76
C LEU A 114 -0.59 -7.53 -3.25
N VAL A 115 -1.17 -8.41 -2.43
CA VAL A 115 -1.11 -8.27 -0.97
C VAL A 115 0.24 -8.73 -0.43
N LYS A 116 0.82 -9.80 -1.00
CA LYS A 116 2.18 -10.26 -0.66
C LYS A 116 3.24 -9.19 -0.96
N GLU A 117 3.12 -8.51 -2.09
CA GLU A 117 3.99 -7.39 -2.48
C GLU A 117 3.95 -6.29 -1.42
N ALA A 118 2.74 -5.85 -1.05
CA ALA A 118 2.55 -4.83 -0.02
C ALA A 118 3.11 -5.27 1.34
N LEU A 119 2.90 -6.53 1.75
CA LEU A 119 3.42 -7.08 3.00
C LEU A 119 4.95 -7.17 3.01
N ALA A 120 5.57 -7.58 1.90
CA ALA A 120 7.02 -7.61 1.78
C ALA A 120 7.63 -6.21 1.92
N ASN A 121 7.08 -5.23 1.20
CA ASN A 121 7.51 -3.84 1.33
C ASN A 121 7.29 -3.29 2.76
N ALA A 122 6.15 -3.62 3.38
CA ALA A 122 5.86 -3.25 4.77
C ALA A 122 6.86 -3.84 5.76
N ALA A 123 7.25 -5.10 5.58
CA ALA A 123 8.24 -5.76 6.44
C ALA A 123 9.60 -5.04 6.40
N GLY A 124 10.08 -4.69 5.20
CA GLY A 124 11.30 -3.90 5.05
C GLY A 124 11.20 -2.49 5.63
N THR A 125 10.04 -1.84 5.47
CA THR A 125 9.80 -0.46 5.95
C THR A 125 9.71 -0.39 7.48
N LEU A 126 9.03 -1.37 8.10
CA LEU A 126 8.87 -1.44 9.55
C LEU A 126 10.06 -2.07 10.27
N GLY A 127 11.01 -2.66 9.54
CA GLY A 127 12.17 -3.31 10.12
C GLY A 127 11.84 -4.64 10.80
N ILE A 128 10.91 -5.42 10.23
CA ILE A 128 10.44 -6.69 10.81
C ILE A 128 11.46 -7.80 10.54
N GLN A 129 12.40 -8.00 11.45
CA GLN A 129 13.48 -9.00 11.31
C GLN A 129 12.94 -10.43 11.24
N GLU A 130 11.83 -10.70 11.94
CA GLU A 130 11.15 -12.00 11.95
C GLU A 130 10.62 -12.40 10.56
N ALA A 131 10.43 -11.45 9.66
CA ALA A 131 9.97 -11.71 8.29
C ALA A 131 11.06 -12.29 7.38
N ILE A 132 12.35 -12.23 7.77
CA ILE A 132 13.48 -12.61 6.92
C ILE A 132 13.32 -14.00 6.30
N PRO A 133 13.03 -15.09 7.05
CA PRO A 133 12.90 -16.42 6.45
C PRO A 133 11.85 -16.46 5.34
N ARG A 134 10.71 -15.80 5.60
CA ARG A 134 9.59 -15.77 4.65
C ARG A 134 9.90 -14.90 3.43
N LEU A 135 10.57 -13.77 3.60
CA LEU A 135 11.02 -12.93 2.50
C LEU A 135 12.03 -13.68 1.61
N VAL A 136 12.95 -14.45 2.19
CA VAL A 136 13.89 -15.28 1.40
C VAL A 136 13.14 -16.29 0.54
N GLU A 137 12.11 -16.95 1.06
CA GLU A 137 11.27 -17.84 0.25
C GLU A 137 10.59 -17.11 -0.91
N LEU A 138 10.05 -15.91 -0.66
CA LEU A 138 9.35 -15.11 -1.66
C LEU A 138 10.26 -14.62 -2.80
N THR A 139 11.57 -14.56 -2.61
CA THR A 139 12.51 -14.16 -3.69
C THR A 139 12.59 -15.16 -4.85
N ASP A 140 12.03 -16.36 -4.70
CA ASP A 140 12.05 -17.44 -5.71
C ASP A 140 10.67 -18.07 -5.90
N LYS A 141 9.98 -18.43 -4.81
CA LYS A 141 8.69 -19.12 -4.88
C LYS A 141 7.51 -18.26 -5.34
N ALA A 142 7.65 -16.93 -5.36
CA ALA A 142 6.57 -16.07 -5.78
C ALA A 142 6.47 -16.03 -7.31
N GLU A 143 5.27 -16.31 -7.84
CA GLU A 143 5.00 -16.29 -9.27
C GLU A 143 5.21 -14.88 -9.85
N GLU A 144 4.72 -13.86 -9.14
CA GLU A 144 4.76 -12.48 -9.59
C GLU A 144 6.16 -11.84 -9.40
N PRO A 145 6.79 -11.31 -10.47
CA PRO A 145 8.09 -10.65 -10.38
C PRO A 145 8.13 -9.49 -9.37
N ALA A 146 7.02 -8.75 -9.24
CA ALA A 146 6.90 -7.63 -8.30
C ALA A 146 7.01 -8.08 -6.83
N VAL A 147 6.49 -9.26 -6.50
CA VAL A 147 6.62 -9.85 -5.16
C VAL A 147 8.07 -10.25 -4.90
N ARG A 148 8.73 -10.91 -5.85
CA ARG A 148 10.16 -11.28 -5.74
C ARG A 148 11.04 -10.05 -5.53
N ALA A 149 10.81 -9.00 -6.31
CA ALA A 149 11.54 -7.73 -6.21
C ALA A 149 11.31 -7.04 -4.86
N SER A 150 10.06 -6.98 -4.39
CA SER A 150 9.72 -6.40 -3.08
C SER A 150 10.33 -7.18 -1.92
N ALA A 151 10.35 -8.52 -2.00
CA ALA A 151 10.99 -9.37 -1.01
C ALA A 151 12.51 -9.15 -0.97
N HIS A 152 13.16 -9.09 -2.14
CA HIS A 152 14.59 -8.78 -2.23
C HIS A 152 14.90 -7.41 -1.64
N ASN A 153 14.16 -6.36 -2.02
CA ASN A 153 14.36 -5.01 -1.51
C ASN A 153 14.15 -4.92 0.01
N ALA A 154 13.16 -5.64 0.54
CA ALA A 154 12.93 -5.72 1.98
C ALA A 154 14.12 -6.37 2.69
N LEU A 155 14.65 -7.48 2.17
CA LEU A 155 15.84 -8.12 2.73
C LEU A 155 17.06 -7.20 2.69
N VAL A 156 17.29 -6.47 1.59
CA VAL A 156 18.36 -5.47 1.51
C VAL A 156 18.22 -4.41 2.61
N ARG A 157 17.01 -3.90 2.85
CA ARG A 157 16.75 -2.92 3.92
C ARG A 157 16.98 -3.50 5.32
N LEU A 158 16.56 -4.75 5.55
CA LEU A 158 16.66 -5.42 6.86
C LEU A 158 18.08 -5.82 7.22
N THR A 159 18.91 -6.11 6.23
CA THR A 159 20.24 -6.74 6.41
C THR A 159 21.41 -5.83 6.04
N GLY A 160 21.18 -4.79 5.24
CA GLY A 160 22.24 -3.98 4.63
C GLY A 160 23.05 -4.70 3.54
N ALA A 161 22.67 -5.92 3.15
CA ALA A 161 23.47 -6.79 2.27
C ALA A 161 23.31 -6.51 0.76
N GLY A 162 22.72 -5.38 0.36
CA GLY A 162 22.35 -5.13 -1.04
C GLY A 162 23.50 -5.13 -2.06
N ALA A 163 24.73 -4.86 -1.63
CA ALA A 163 25.90 -4.99 -2.49
C ALA A 163 26.37 -6.44 -2.67
N GLN A 164 26.02 -7.33 -1.73
CA GLN A 164 26.49 -8.71 -1.65
C GLN A 164 25.52 -9.71 -2.30
N VAL A 165 24.21 -9.42 -2.24
CA VAL A 165 23.18 -10.26 -2.85
C VAL A 165 22.54 -9.49 -4.01
N LYS A 166 22.64 -10.03 -5.23
CA LYS A 166 22.06 -9.41 -6.43
C LYS A 166 20.66 -9.95 -6.68
N PHE A 167 19.76 -9.11 -7.18
CA PHE A 167 18.44 -9.56 -7.61
C PHE A 167 18.53 -10.38 -8.91
N GLY A 168 17.80 -11.49 -8.99
CA GLY A 168 17.75 -12.40 -10.14
C GLY A 168 17.28 -13.80 -9.73
N ASP A 169 17.33 -14.77 -10.65
CA ASP A 169 16.81 -16.12 -10.43
C ASP A 169 17.53 -16.87 -9.29
N ALA A 170 18.80 -16.55 -9.04
CA ALA A 170 19.59 -17.13 -7.96
C ALA A 170 19.45 -16.39 -6.61
N ALA A 171 18.58 -15.38 -6.50
CA ALA A 171 18.51 -14.51 -5.32
C ALA A 171 18.25 -15.30 -4.03
N ARG A 172 17.39 -16.33 -4.07
CA ARG A 172 17.11 -17.15 -2.89
C ARG A 172 18.33 -17.92 -2.41
N GLU A 173 19.08 -18.56 -3.30
CA GLU A 173 20.28 -19.30 -2.91
C GLU A 173 21.33 -18.34 -2.35
N GLN A 174 21.51 -17.17 -2.97
CA GLN A 174 22.41 -16.13 -2.48
C GLN A 174 22.01 -15.64 -1.08
N TRP A 175 20.71 -15.41 -0.84
CA TRP A 175 20.21 -15.04 0.49
C TRP A 175 20.39 -16.17 1.52
N ASN A 176 20.14 -17.43 1.14
CA ASN A 176 20.39 -18.58 2.01
C ASN A 176 21.87 -18.68 2.40
N MET A 177 22.77 -18.53 1.43
CA MET A 177 24.21 -18.51 1.66
C MET A 177 24.60 -17.37 2.61
N TRP A 178 24.11 -16.15 2.35
CA TRP A 178 24.36 -15.00 3.21
C TRP A 178 23.87 -15.21 4.65
N LEU A 179 22.66 -15.78 4.83
CA LEU A 179 22.15 -16.06 6.17
C LEU A 179 22.97 -17.11 6.92
N ARG A 180 23.51 -18.12 6.22
CA ARG A 180 24.42 -19.10 6.81
C ARG A 180 25.73 -18.45 7.25
N THR A 181 26.31 -17.57 6.42
CA THR A 181 27.57 -16.90 6.76
C THR A 181 27.43 -15.97 7.97
N GLN A 182 26.32 -15.22 8.07
CA GLN A 182 26.06 -14.38 9.25
C GLN A 182 25.90 -15.20 10.54
N ARG A 183 25.18 -16.33 10.48
CA ARG A 183 25.02 -17.24 11.63
C ARG A 183 26.37 -17.83 12.08
N SER A 184 27.25 -18.17 11.15
CA SER A 184 28.60 -18.64 11.48
C SER A 184 29.52 -17.55 12.03
N ALA A 185 29.26 -16.28 11.67
CA ALA A 185 30.06 -15.13 12.10
C ALA A 185 29.69 -14.61 13.51
N GLY A 186 28.69 -15.19 14.17
CA GLY A 186 28.34 -14.87 15.57
C GLY A 186 27.73 -13.48 15.77
N VAL A 187 27.18 -12.86 14.73
CA VAL A 187 26.47 -11.58 14.85
C VAL A 187 25.16 -11.83 15.61
N ARG A 188 25.12 -11.38 16.87
CA ARG A 188 23.94 -11.31 17.74
C ARG A 188 23.04 -10.16 17.34
#